data_AF-A0AAN1FI77-F1
#
_entry.id   AF-A0AAN1FI77-F1
#
_cell.length_a   1.000
_cell.length_b   1.000
_cell.length_c   1.000
_cell.angle_alpha   90.00
_cell.angle_beta   90.00
_cell.angle_gamma   90.00
#
_symmetry.space_group_name_H-M   'P 1'
#
loop_
_entity.id
_entity.type
_entity.pdbx_description
1 polymer ?
#
loop_
_entity_poly.entity_id
_entity_poly.type
_entity_poly.pdbx_seq_one_letter_code
_entity_poly.pdbx_strand_id
1 'polypeptide(L)'
;MRMQRYQHRSLRRQKGVAAIWMGLMLVPIMGFTFWAVEGTRYVQETSRLRDAAEAAALAVTIEDQPTLANNLATKYVENYVRDIKSTALTAQRFHQAENPNAGVLEYIQYTVNAKTTHDSWFASSFIPSFGDQQDLAGRSLARKYPVYLGDNNIDIVFVSDFSGSMNSRWGTSRNRKIDDLKTAINQISDKILCTSIRRDQVNGNVEDVCDEQGQDSTANKLLNRVGFVPFNIRTREVISSQNARSTSQLSYRNDTHANRSTYTYNQVPWDAWRGESWNQVSSCANNPGNCKPVRNWSWNRRQNCYYNARYCPQEALNNQQYAKRINDVLSRSYYYPDDYNYVDFNQTVSTMFSDKSGLSSNYYRINGVQLFAGFGDQSSTQFHNIALTNKLSNLNAISPMWANGSTAAFQGILRGAQILKQGDPNSSDQDKQQAYTKKIKMLLILSDGQESPNNGILRGLVNAGMCNKARQQIPGLYIGVIGINFQASQQSGFQDCVVDPNEDIIDVSNLDELIKKIEELIRKGSKTSGITKLY
;
A
#
# COMPACT_ATOMS: atom_id res chain seq x y z
N MET A 1 68.40 -79.62 12.21
CA MET A 1 69.33 -78.91 11.31
C MET A 1 69.22 -79.47 9.90
N ARG A 2 68.71 -78.68 8.95
CA ARG A 2 69.12 -78.68 7.52
C ARG A 2 68.42 -77.51 6.82
N MET A 3 69.22 -76.48 6.52
CA MET A 3 68.79 -75.24 5.85
C MET A 3 68.42 -75.53 4.39
N GLN A 4 67.26 -75.05 3.95
CA GLN A 4 66.89 -74.97 2.54
C GLN A 4 67.55 -73.74 1.90
N ARG A 5 68.33 -73.96 0.84
CA ARG A 5 68.84 -72.91 -0.05
C ARG A 5 67.69 -72.42 -0.95
N TYR A 6 67.33 -71.16 -0.84
CA TYR A 6 66.49 -70.47 -1.82
C TYR A 6 67.33 -70.06 -3.04
N GLN A 7 67.01 -70.60 -4.21
CA GLN A 7 67.50 -70.10 -5.49
C GLN A 7 66.71 -68.85 -5.90
N HIS A 8 67.39 -67.71 -6.05
CA HIS A 8 66.81 -66.52 -6.67
C HIS A 8 66.57 -66.75 -8.17
N ARG A 9 65.29 -66.76 -8.59
CA ARG A 9 64.89 -66.68 -10.00
C ARG A 9 64.94 -65.22 -10.49
N SER A 10 65.48 -65.02 -11.69
CA SER A 10 65.78 -63.71 -12.27
C SER A 10 64.55 -62.85 -12.58
N LEU A 11 64.63 -61.55 -12.29
CA LEU A 11 63.61 -60.50 -12.52
C LEU A 11 63.42 -60.06 -13.99
N ARG A 12 64.05 -60.72 -14.98
CA ARG A 12 64.14 -60.18 -16.36
C ARG A 12 63.04 -60.63 -17.34
N ARG A 13 62.06 -61.44 -16.93
CA ARG A 13 60.99 -61.98 -17.83
C ARG A 13 59.58 -61.36 -17.69
N GLN A 14 59.36 -60.38 -16.81
CA GLN A 14 58.02 -59.85 -16.52
C GLN A 14 57.71 -58.43 -17.06
N LYS A 15 58.64 -57.77 -17.77
CA LYS A 15 58.45 -56.38 -18.20
C LYS A 15 57.28 -56.15 -19.19
N GLY A 16 56.95 -57.13 -20.03
CA GLY A 16 55.85 -57.01 -21.00
C GLY A 16 54.46 -57.30 -20.43
N VAL A 17 54.36 -58.29 -19.52
CA VAL A 17 53.09 -58.67 -18.89
C VAL A 17 52.58 -57.55 -17.97
N ALA A 18 53.47 -56.87 -17.25
CA ALA A 18 53.11 -55.72 -16.44
C ALA A 18 52.55 -54.55 -17.27
N ALA A 19 53.12 -54.29 -18.45
CA ALA A 19 52.65 -53.23 -19.35
C ALA A 19 51.27 -53.53 -19.95
N ILE A 20 51.01 -54.79 -20.33
CA ILE A 20 49.70 -55.22 -20.83
C ILE A 20 48.64 -55.15 -19.72
N TRP A 21 48.96 -55.62 -18.52
CA TRP A 21 48.07 -55.49 -17.35
C TRP A 21 47.80 -54.04 -16.98
N MET A 22 48.82 -53.18 -17.06
CA MET A 22 48.67 -51.74 -16.84
C MET A 22 47.71 -51.14 -17.87
N GLY A 23 47.89 -51.43 -19.16
CA GLY A 23 46.99 -50.94 -20.21
C GLY A 23 45.54 -51.42 -20.05
N LEU A 24 45.34 -52.69 -19.68
CA LEU A 24 44.01 -53.25 -19.43
C LEU A 24 43.33 -52.69 -18.17
N MET A 25 44.08 -52.37 -17.13
CA MET A 25 43.55 -51.81 -15.88
C MET A 25 43.34 -50.29 -15.92
N LEU A 26 44.04 -49.59 -16.80
CA LEU A 26 44.00 -48.14 -16.89
C LEU A 26 42.61 -47.63 -17.31
N VAL A 27 41.94 -48.32 -18.25
CA VAL A 27 40.58 -47.98 -18.70
C VAL A 27 39.54 -48.09 -17.57
N PRO A 28 39.41 -49.22 -16.84
CA PRO A 28 38.47 -49.32 -15.74
C PRO A 28 38.81 -48.36 -14.60
N ILE A 29 40.10 -48.16 -14.27
CA ILE A 29 40.50 -47.18 -13.24
C ILE A 29 40.05 -45.77 -13.64
N MET A 30 40.30 -45.35 -14.88
CA MET A 30 39.86 -44.03 -15.35
C MET A 30 38.34 -43.90 -15.39
N GLY A 31 37.63 -44.93 -15.86
CA GLY A 31 36.17 -44.95 -15.85
C GLY A 31 35.60 -44.77 -14.44
N PHE A 32 36.16 -45.47 -13.45
CA PHE A 32 35.77 -45.28 -12.05
C PHE A 32 36.10 -43.87 -11.53
N THR A 33 37.24 -43.28 -11.90
CA THR A 33 37.56 -41.91 -11.49
C THR A 33 36.63 -40.88 -12.13
N PHE A 34 36.31 -41.04 -13.42
CA PHE A 34 35.38 -40.15 -14.12
C PHE A 34 33.99 -40.25 -13.50
N TRP A 35 33.52 -41.47 -13.26
CA TRP A 35 32.24 -41.71 -12.60
C TRP A 35 32.21 -41.15 -11.17
N ALA A 36 33.28 -41.33 -10.39
CA ALA A 36 33.34 -40.80 -9.03
C ALA A 36 33.35 -39.27 -9.01
N VAL A 37 34.14 -38.62 -9.86
CA VAL A 37 34.25 -37.15 -9.89
C VAL A 37 32.98 -36.52 -10.47
N GLU A 38 32.48 -36.98 -11.61
CA GLU A 38 31.26 -36.43 -12.19
C GLU A 38 30.01 -36.85 -11.43
N GLY A 39 29.93 -38.09 -10.96
CA GLY A 39 28.81 -38.57 -10.17
C GLY A 39 28.66 -37.75 -8.90
N THR A 40 29.75 -37.46 -8.18
CA THR A 40 29.70 -36.59 -7.00
C THR A 40 29.33 -35.15 -7.34
N ARG A 41 29.83 -34.59 -8.46
CA ARG A 41 29.41 -33.27 -8.96
C ARG A 41 27.91 -33.22 -9.26
N TYR A 42 27.37 -34.17 -10.03
CA TYR A 42 25.94 -34.16 -10.37
C TYR A 42 25.06 -34.34 -9.14
N VAL A 43 25.48 -35.12 -8.16
CA VAL A 43 24.77 -35.23 -6.87
C VAL A 43 24.76 -33.89 -6.14
N GLN A 44 25.90 -33.19 -6.08
CA GLN A 44 25.99 -31.87 -5.46
C GLN A 44 25.15 -30.82 -6.19
N GLU A 45 25.22 -30.76 -7.51
CA GLU A 45 24.43 -29.81 -8.31
C GLU A 45 22.93 -30.11 -8.24
N THR A 46 22.54 -31.39 -8.17
CA THR A 46 21.14 -31.77 -7.93
C THR A 46 20.66 -31.29 -6.56
N SER A 47 21.50 -31.38 -5.52
CA SER A 47 21.18 -30.87 -4.19
C SER A 47 20.99 -29.35 -4.22
N ARG A 48 21.92 -28.62 -4.85
CA ARG A 48 21.83 -27.16 -4.99
C ARG A 48 20.58 -26.74 -5.78
N LEU A 49 20.24 -27.46 -6.84
CA LEU A 49 19.04 -27.20 -7.63
C LEU A 49 17.76 -27.41 -6.81
N ARG A 50 17.74 -28.39 -5.91
CA ARG A 50 16.62 -28.59 -4.97
C ARG A 50 16.52 -27.46 -3.96
N ASP A 51 17.63 -27.09 -3.31
CA ASP A 51 17.67 -25.95 -2.37
C ASP A 51 17.22 -24.64 -3.07
N ALA A 52 17.65 -24.45 -4.32
CA ALA A 52 17.25 -23.31 -5.14
C ALA A 52 15.74 -23.34 -5.46
N ALA A 53 15.20 -24.52 -5.82
CA ALA A 53 13.77 -24.70 -6.05
C ALA A 53 12.95 -24.45 -4.77
N GLU A 54 13.47 -24.82 -3.60
CA GLU A 54 12.84 -24.53 -2.30
C GLU A 54 12.79 -23.03 -2.01
N ALA A 55 13.92 -22.33 -2.16
CA ALA A 55 13.98 -20.88 -2.00
C ALA A 55 13.05 -20.16 -3.00
N ALA A 56 13.04 -20.60 -4.25
CA ALA A 56 12.15 -20.08 -5.29
C ALA A 56 10.67 -20.33 -4.96
N ALA A 57 10.31 -21.54 -4.52
CA ALA A 57 8.94 -21.90 -4.16
C ALA A 57 8.45 -21.04 -2.99
N LEU A 58 9.28 -20.82 -1.96
CA LEU A 58 8.95 -19.92 -0.85
C LEU A 58 8.75 -18.48 -1.31
N ALA A 59 9.69 -17.93 -2.07
CA ALA A 59 9.65 -16.54 -2.51
C ALA A 59 8.41 -16.24 -3.38
N VAL A 60 8.12 -17.10 -4.35
CA VAL A 60 6.93 -16.96 -5.21
C VAL A 60 5.64 -17.12 -4.40
N THR A 61 5.62 -18.06 -3.45
CA THR A 61 4.45 -18.26 -2.58
C THR A 61 4.19 -17.05 -1.67
N ILE A 62 5.24 -16.41 -1.17
CA ILE A 62 5.12 -15.20 -0.33
C ILE A 62 4.54 -14.04 -1.14
N GLU A 63 5.10 -13.78 -2.32
CA GLU A 63 4.70 -12.67 -3.20
C GLU A 63 3.28 -12.85 -3.78
N ASP A 64 2.89 -14.10 -4.06
CA ASP A 64 1.59 -14.50 -4.65
C ASP A 64 1.14 -13.67 -5.86
N GLN A 65 2.06 -13.41 -6.79
CA GLN A 65 1.74 -12.74 -8.07
C GLN A 65 1.90 -13.71 -9.24
N PRO A 66 0.80 -14.22 -9.82
CA PRO A 66 0.86 -15.28 -10.83
C PRO A 66 1.58 -14.86 -12.12
N THR A 67 1.50 -13.57 -12.49
CA THR A 67 2.14 -13.02 -13.70
C THR A 67 3.66 -12.92 -13.57
N LEU A 68 4.18 -12.74 -12.35
CA LEU A 68 5.60 -12.55 -12.07
C LEU A 68 6.27 -13.82 -11.51
N ALA A 69 5.49 -14.82 -11.12
CA ALA A 69 5.93 -16.05 -10.48
C ALA A 69 7.07 -16.77 -11.23
N ASN A 70 6.94 -16.97 -12.54
CA ASN A 70 7.96 -17.65 -13.35
C ASN A 70 9.27 -16.85 -13.39
N ASN A 71 9.20 -15.54 -13.61
CA ASN A 71 10.39 -14.69 -13.70
C ASN A 71 11.13 -14.66 -12.35
N LEU A 72 10.39 -14.52 -11.26
CA LEU A 72 10.95 -14.54 -9.91
C LEU A 72 11.62 -15.88 -9.61
N ALA A 73 10.96 -17.00 -9.89
CA ALA A 73 11.54 -18.33 -9.67
C ALA A 73 12.82 -18.56 -10.50
N THR A 74 12.84 -18.12 -11.77
CA THR A 74 14.04 -18.21 -12.62
C THR A 74 15.22 -17.46 -12.00
N LYS A 75 15.01 -16.24 -11.50
CA LYS A 75 16.07 -15.46 -10.84
C LYS A 75 16.65 -16.15 -9.61
N TYR A 76 15.83 -16.84 -8.82
CA TYR A 76 16.33 -17.60 -7.66
C TYR A 76 17.18 -18.80 -8.09
N VAL A 77 16.74 -19.56 -9.09
CA VAL A 77 17.47 -20.74 -9.58
C VAL A 77 18.79 -20.36 -10.25
N GLU A 78 18.80 -19.34 -11.10
CA GLU A 78 20.01 -18.88 -11.81
C GLU A 78 21.07 -18.27 -10.86
N ASN A 79 20.66 -17.74 -9.71
CA ASN A 79 21.60 -17.25 -8.70
C ASN A 79 22.22 -18.36 -7.85
N TYR A 80 21.52 -19.47 -7.65
CA TYR A 80 21.97 -20.57 -6.79
C TYR A 80 22.77 -21.65 -7.53
N VAL A 81 22.39 -21.95 -8.78
CA VAL A 81 22.99 -23.03 -9.58
C VAL A 81 23.90 -22.41 -10.64
N ARG A 82 25.13 -22.89 -10.74
CA ARG A 82 26.15 -22.38 -11.69
C ARG A 82 26.25 -23.27 -12.93
N ASP A 83 26.92 -22.75 -13.96
CA ASP A 83 27.27 -23.48 -15.19
C ASP A 83 26.06 -24.08 -15.94
N ILE A 84 24.91 -23.42 -15.87
CA ILE A 84 23.71 -23.84 -16.57
C ILE A 84 23.79 -23.46 -18.04
N LYS A 85 23.59 -24.45 -18.93
CA LYS A 85 23.51 -24.20 -20.38
C LYS A 85 22.10 -23.85 -20.84
N SER A 86 21.10 -24.47 -20.23
CA SER A 86 19.69 -24.15 -20.43
C SER A 86 18.87 -24.45 -19.18
N THR A 87 17.89 -23.59 -18.92
CA THR A 87 16.96 -23.71 -17.80
C THR A 87 15.54 -23.83 -18.33
N ALA A 88 14.81 -24.85 -17.91
CA ALA A 88 13.36 -24.96 -18.11
C ALA A 88 12.69 -24.92 -16.73
N LEU A 89 11.90 -23.87 -16.48
CA LEU A 89 11.28 -23.64 -15.18
C LEU A 89 9.80 -23.34 -15.31
N THR A 90 8.99 -23.93 -14.43
CA THR A 90 7.55 -23.67 -14.33
C THR A 90 7.14 -23.49 -12.87
N ALA A 91 6.47 -22.38 -12.58
CA ALA A 91 5.82 -22.12 -11.31
C ALA A 91 4.30 -22.24 -11.49
N GLN A 92 3.71 -23.25 -10.86
CA GLN A 92 2.26 -23.51 -10.94
C GLN A 92 1.58 -23.09 -9.64
N ARG A 93 0.57 -22.21 -9.76
CA ARG A 93 -0.28 -21.78 -8.64
C ARG A 93 -1.48 -22.71 -8.51
N PHE A 94 -1.77 -23.12 -7.28
CA PHE A 94 -3.01 -23.80 -6.90
C PHE A 94 -3.62 -23.09 -5.70
N HIS A 95 -4.94 -22.87 -5.73
CA HIS A 95 -5.66 -22.23 -4.65
C HIS A 95 -6.80 -23.14 -4.21
N GLN A 96 -6.85 -23.40 -2.90
CA GLN A 96 -7.93 -24.12 -2.26
C GLN A 96 -8.69 -23.17 -1.36
N ALA A 97 -9.96 -22.90 -1.69
CA ALA A 97 -10.83 -22.05 -0.89
C ALA A 97 -11.22 -22.70 0.44
N GLU A 98 -11.48 -21.86 1.44
CA GLU A 98 -12.01 -22.29 2.73
C GLU A 98 -13.41 -22.93 2.59
N ASN A 99 -13.63 -24.05 3.27
CA ASN A 99 -14.97 -24.60 3.47
C ASN A 99 -15.21 -24.86 4.97
N PRO A 100 -15.91 -23.93 5.66
CA PRO A 100 -16.16 -24.03 7.10
C PRO A 100 -16.95 -25.28 7.49
N ASN A 101 -17.86 -25.74 6.62
CA ASN A 101 -18.73 -26.89 6.90
C ASN A 101 -17.99 -28.23 6.85
N ALA A 102 -16.82 -28.27 6.18
CA ALA A 102 -16.00 -29.45 5.99
C ALA A 102 -14.68 -29.42 6.78
N GLY A 103 -14.43 -28.34 7.56
CA GLY A 103 -13.18 -28.16 8.29
C GLY A 103 -11.94 -27.99 7.38
N VAL A 104 -12.15 -27.51 6.15
CA VAL A 104 -11.08 -27.38 5.14
C VAL A 104 -10.49 -25.97 5.21
N LEU A 105 -9.21 -25.90 5.59
CA LEU A 105 -8.44 -24.66 5.65
C LEU A 105 -8.08 -24.15 4.24
N GLU A 106 -8.16 -22.83 4.06
CA GLU A 106 -7.67 -22.18 2.84
C GLU A 106 -6.15 -22.27 2.75
N TYR A 107 -5.62 -22.56 1.57
CA TYR A 107 -4.20 -22.34 1.30
C TYR A 107 -3.94 -22.03 -0.17
N ILE A 108 -2.83 -21.34 -0.40
CA ILE A 108 -2.28 -21.05 -1.72
C ILE A 108 -0.99 -21.85 -1.83
N GLN A 109 -0.87 -22.65 -2.88
CA GLN A 109 0.31 -23.49 -3.11
C GLN A 109 0.98 -23.04 -4.40
N TYR A 110 2.29 -22.85 -4.35
CA TYR A 110 3.10 -22.84 -5.57
C TYR A 110 3.98 -24.08 -5.62
N THR A 111 4.03 -24.69 -6.80
CA THR A 111 4.97 -25.77 -7.13
C THR A 111 5.96 -25.24 -8.16
N VAL A 112 7.24 -25.27 -7.81
CA VAL A 112 8.33 -24.91 -8.71
C VAL A 112 8.99 -26.18 -9.22
N ASN A 113 8.90 -26.40 -10.53
CA ASN A 113 9.64 -27.46 -11.21
C ASN A 113 10.77 -26.80 -12.00
N ALA A 114 12.01 -27.12 -11.64
CA ALA A 114 13.20 -26.62 -12.30
C ALA A 114 13.96 -27.78 -12.96
N LYS A 115 14.32 -27.61 -14.22
CA LYS A 115 15.20 -28.52 -14.96
C LYS A 115 16.37 -27.71 -15.51
N THR A 116 17.59 -28.11 -15.20
CA THR A 116 18.82 -27.49 -15.71
C THR A 116 19.66 -28.50 -16.47
N THR A 117 20.27 -28.06 -17.56
CA THR A 117 21.14 -28.90 -18.40
C THR A 117 22.59 -28.47 -18.21
N HIS A 118 23.46 -29.45 -17.98
CA HIS A 118 24.89 -29.27 -17.68
C HIS A 118 25.75 -30.06 -18.67
N ASP A 119 26.88 -29.49 -19.07
CA ASP A 119 27.86 -30.19 -19.90
C ASP A 119 28.76 -31.10 -19.04
N SER A 120 29.04 -32.31 -19.55
CA SER A 120 29.97 -33.26 -18.96
C SER A 120 31.42 -32.82 -19.17
N TRP A 121 32.29 -33.09 -18.20
CA TRP A 121 33.72 -32.74 -18.23
C TRP A 121 34.57 -33.85 -18.86
N PHE A 122 34.13 -35.10 -18.78
CA PHE A 122 34.88 -36.30 -19.16
C PHE A 122 34.12 -37.19 -20.15
N ALA A 123 33.13 -36.65 -20.86
CA ALA A 123 32.41 -37.38 -21.90
C ALA A 123 33.39 -38.00 -22.91
N SER A 124 33.30 -39.32 -23.06
CA SER A 124 34.21 -40.09 -23.90
C SER A 124 33.49 -41.29 -24.50
N SER A 125 33.73 -41.54 -25.79
CA SER A 125 33.28 -42.75 -26.47
C SER A 125 34.15 -43.98 -26.19
N PHE A 126 35.33 -43.81 -25.57
CA PHE A 126 36.30 -44.87 -25.33
C PHE A 126 36.38 -45.32 -23.87
N ILE A 127 36.29 -44.37 -22.94
CA ILE A 127 36.27 -44.64 -21.49
C ILE A 127 34.81 -44.56 -21.02
N PRO A 128 34.29 -45.57 -20.29
CA PRO A 128 32.95 -45.50 -19.71
C PRO A 128 32.78 -44.21 -18.89
N SER A 129 31.85 -43.36 -19.32
CA SER A 129 31.61 -42.02 -18.79
C SER A 129 30.14 -41.61 -18.99
N PHE A 130 29.74 -40.48 -18.44
CA PHE A 130 28.41 -39.91 -18.69
C PHE A 130 28.33 -39.35 -20.13
N GLY A 131 27.11 -39.18 -20.63
CA GLY A 131 26.90 -38.54 -21.94
C GLY A 131 27.27 -37.06 -21.94
N ASP A 132 27.45 -36.47 -23.12
CA ASP A 132 27.90 -35.09 -23.34
C ASP A 132 27.14 -34.04 -22.51
N GLN A 133 25.85 -34.29 -22.28
CA GLN A 133 24.99 -33.44 -21.46
C GLN A 133 24.19 -34.26 -20.47
N GLN A 134 24.00 -33.71 -19.28
CA GLN A 134 23.19 -34.28 -18.22
C GLN A 134 22.10 -33.30 -17.78
N ASP A 135 20.89 -33.81 -17.68
CA ASP A 135 19.73 -33.06 -17.21
C ASP A 135 19.52 -33.31 -15.72
N LEU A 136 19.53 -32.25 -14.94
CA LEU A 136 19.24 -32.28 -13.51
C LEU A 136 17.86 -31.67 -13.26
N ALA A 137 17.08 -32.29 -12.36
CA ALA A 137 15.74 -31.85 -12.03
C ALA A 137 15.56 -31.62 -10.53
N GLY A 138 14.98 -30.49 -10.18
CA GLY A 138 14.59 -30.11 -8.84
C GLY A 138 13.10 -29.77 -8.82
N ARG A 139 12.41 -30.21 -7.77
CA ARG A 139 11.01 -29.86 -7.53
C ARG A 139 10.86 -29.49 -6.07
N SER A 140 10.17 -28.40 -5.82
CA SER A 140 9.75 -28.02 -4.47
C SER A 140 8.33 -27.48 -4.49
N LEU A 141 7.65 -27.61 -3.35
CA LEU A 141 6.36 -27.01 -3.12
C LEU A 141 6.36 -26.20 -1.83
N ALA A 142 5.65 -25.09 -1.86
CA ALA A 142 5.41 -24.27 -0.68
C ALA A 142 3.93 -23.91 -0.62
N ARG A 143 3.41 -23.83 0.61
CA ARG A 143 2.04 -23.42 0.89
C ARG A 143 2.03 -22.17 1.76
N LYS A 144 1.20 -21.20 1.38
CA LYS A 144 0.80 -20.06 2.19
C LYS A 144 -0.53 -20.37 2.83
N TYR A 145 -0.55 -20.36 4.15
CA TYR A 145 -1.78 -20.37 4.93
C TYR A 145 -2.16 -18.92 5.23
N PRO A 146 -3.28 -18.42 4.68
CA PRO A 146 -3.78 -17.10 5.01
C PRO A 146 -4.00 -17.01 6.53
N VAL A 147 -3.54 -15.93 7.13
CA VAL A 147 -3.95 -15.59 8.48
C VAL A 147 -5.35 -14.99 8.39
N TYR A 148 -6.30 -15.55 9.12
CA TYR A 148 -7.65 -15.00 9.19
C TYR A 148 -7.74 -13.92 10.27
N LEU A 149 -8.87 -13.20 10.27
CA LEU A 149 -9.28 -12.28 11.34
C LEU A 149 -9.36 -13.05 12.67
N GLY A 150 -8.22 -13.11 13.37
CA GLY A 150 -8.07 -13.94 14.56
C GLY A 150 -6.63 -14.32 14.89
N ASP A 151 -5.70 -14.37 13.93
CA ASP A 151 -4.29 -14.72 14.27
C ASP A 151 -3.32 -13.54 14.29
N ASN A 152 -3.66 -12.42 13.66
CA ASN A 152 -2.86 -11.19 13.71
C ASN A 152 -3.70 -9.96 14.06
N ASN A 153 -3.03 -8.99 14.67
CA ASN A 153 -3.63 -7.69 14.93
C ASN A 153 -3.72 -6.84 13.67
N ILE A 154 -4.73 -5.97 13.64
CA ILE A 154 -5.06 -5.19 12.46
C ILE A 154 -5.11 -3.69 12.75
N ASP A 155 -4.55 -2.90 11.84
CA ASP A 155 -4.75 -1.46 11.76
C ASP A 155 -5.53 -1.17 10.47
N ILE A 156 -6.77 -0.71 10.58
CA ILE A 156 -7.60 -0.31 9.42
C ILE A 156 -7.81 1.19 9.45
N VAL A 157 -7.65 1.85 8.31
CA VAL A 157 -8.13 3.21 8.10
C VAL A 157 -9.21 3.22 7.03
N PHE A 158 -10.41 3.67 7.41
CA PHE A 158 -11.52 3.91 6.50
C PHE A 158 -11.40 5.32 5.91
N VAL A 159 -11.16 5.41 4.62
CA VAL A 159 -11.16 6.66 3.85
C VAL A 159 -12.52 6.80 3.19
N SER A 160 -13.35 7.69 3.72
CA SER A 160 -14.78 7.70 3.43
C SER A 160 -15.24 9.00 2.77
N ASP A 161 -16.02 8.86 1.71
CA ASP A 161 -16.59 9.97 0.98
C ASP A 161 -17.73 10.62 1.79
N PHE A 162 -17.59 11.92 2.01
CA PHE A 162 -18.53 12.80 2.72
C PHE A 162 -18.94 13.96 1.79
N SER A 163 -18.86 13.78 0.48
CA SER A 163 -19.38 14.72 -0.51
C SER A 163 -20.92 14.76 -0.54
N GLY A 164 -21.49 15.79 -1.16
CA GLY A 164 -22.94 15.98 -1.21
C GLY A 164 -23.72 14.84 -1.88
N SER A 165 -23.10 14.09 -2.81
CA SER A 165 -23.73 12.94 -3.48
C SER A 165 -24.11 11.83 -2.51
N MET A 166 -23.38 11.70 -1.40
CA MET A 166 -23.64 10.71 -0.35
C MET A 166 -24.95 10.94 0.43
N ASN A 167 -25.60 12.10 0.25
CA ASN A 167 -26.96 12.31 0.77
C ASN A 167 -28.05 11.66 -0.12
N SER A 168 -27.68 11.15 -1.28
CA SER A 168 -28.62 10.48 -2.18
C SER A 168 -29.10 9.18 -1.56
N ARG A 169 -30.35 8.84 -1.87
CA ARG A 169 -30.93 7.55 -1.49
C ARG A 169 -30.40 6.46 -2.40
N TRP A 170 -30.20 5.26 -1.86
CA TRP A 170 -29.71 4.10 -2.61
C TRP A 170 -30.29 2.79 -2.04
N GLY A 171 -30.03 1.69 -2.75
CA GLY A 171 -30.49 0.36 -2.36
C GLY A 171 -32.03 0.21 -2.32
N THR A 172 -32.46 -0.91 -1.76
CA THR A 172 -33.89 -1.26 -1.58
C THR A 172 -34.52 -0.56 -0.38
N SER A 173 -33.73 -0.27 0.66
CA SER A 173 -34.16 0.42 1.89
C SER A 173 -34.44 1.91 1.71
N ARG A 174 -33.94 2.53 0.62
CA ARG A 174 -34.01 3.96 0.32
C ARG A 174 -33.40 4.87 1.42
N ASN A 175 -32.51 4.33 2.24
CA ASN A 175 -31.70 5.11 3.17
C ASN A 175 -30.72 6.01 2.42
N ARG A 176 -30.16 7.02 3.09
CA ARG A 176 -29.06 7.82 2.53
C ARG A 176 -27.78 7.00 2.55
N LYS A 177 -26.98 7.07 1.49
CA LYS A 177 -25.68 6.38 1.39
C LYS A 177 -24.78 6.62 2.60
N ILE A 178 -24.71 7.87 3.05
CA ILE A 178 -23.91 8.26 4.22
C ILE A 178 -24.36 7.60 5.52
N ASP A 179 -25.67 7.40 5.73
CA ASP A 179 -26.19 6.81 6.96
C ASP A 179 -25.88 5.30 6.99
N ASP A 180 -26.06 4.62 5.86
CA ASP A 180 -25.70 3.21 5.70
C ASP A 180 -24.18 2.99 5.79
N LEU A 181 -23.36 3.88 5.21
CA LEU A 181 -21.91 3.82 5.32
C LEU A 181 -21.44 3.88 6.79
N LYS A 182 -21.98 4.81 7.57
CA LYS A 182 -21.64 4.92 9.00
C LYS A 182 -22.09 3.68 9.78
N THR A 183 -23.28 3.16 9.48
CA THR A 183 -23.77 1.90 10.08
C THR A 183 -22.82 0.75 9.79
N ALA A 184 -22.38 0.60 8.54
CA ALA A 184 -21.43 -0.44 8.16
C ALA A 184 -20.10 -0.29 8.92
N ILE A 185 -19.55 0.92 9.00
CA ILE A 185 -18.29 1.17 9.71
C ILE A 185 -18.42 0.87 11.20
N ASN A 186 -19.54 1.25 11.85
CA ASN A 186 -19.78 0.93 13.24
C ASN A 186 -19.86 -0.59 13.46
N GLN A 187 -20.64 -1.32 12.66
CA GLN A 187 -20.75 -2.78 12.79
C GLN A 187 -19.43 -3.50 12.56
N ILE A 188 -18.62 -3.05 11.60
CA ILE A 188 -17.30 -3.62 11.34
C ILE A 188 -16.35 -3.29 12.50
N SER A 189 -16.42 -2.07 13.03
CA SER A 189 -15.60 -1.66 14.18
C SER A 189 -15.95 -2.45 15.43
N ASP A 190 -17.23 -2.73 15.67
CA ASP A 190 -17.70 -3.59 16.78
C ASP A 190 -17.16 -5.02 16.68
N LYS A 191 -17.00 -5.55 15.46
CA LYS A 191 -16.43 -6.90 15.23
C LYS A 191 -14.92 -6.95 15.44
N ILE A 192 -14.22 -5.86 15.11
CA ILE A 192 -12.75 -5.81 15.10
C ILE A 192 -12.19 -5.36 16.45
N LEU A 193 -12.81 -4.37 17.08
CA LEU A 193 -12.37 -3.80 18.33
C LEU A 193 -12.92 -4.59 19.52
N CYS A 194 -12.30 -4.38 20.67
CA CYS A 194 -12.72 -4.97 21.93
C CYS A 194 -13.93 -4.22 22.50
N THR A 195 -15.02 -4.91 22.80
CA THR A 195 -16.23 -4.30 23.38
C THR A 195 -16.20 -4.27 24.92
N SER A 196 -15.62 -5.31 25.55
CA SER A 196 -15.51 -5.49 27.00
C SER A 196 -14.08 -5.85 27.40
N ILE A 197 -13.60 -5.25 28.50
CA ILE A 197 -12.26 -5.47 29.03
C ILE A 197 -12.38 -6.03 30.44
N ARG A 198 -11.69 -7.14 30.71
CA ARG A 198 -11.47 -7.68 32.05
C ARG A 198 -10.00 -7.59 32.43
N ARG A 199 -9.71 -7.48 33.72
CA ARG A 199 -8.34 -7.62 34.23
C ARG A 199 -8.09 -9.08 34.57
N ASP A 200 -7.03 -9.65 34.02
CA ASP A 200 -6.61 -11.01 34.31
C ASP A 200 -5.13 -11.04 34.72
N GLN A 201 -4.72 -12.10 35.41
CA GLN A 201 -3.30 -12.32 35.69
C GLN A 201 -2.67 -13.11 34.55
N VAL A 202 -1.89 -12.43 33.72
CA VAL A 202 -1.10 -13.04 32.63
C VAL A 202 0.37 -12.98 33.05
N ASN A 203 1.03 -14.13 33.13
CA ASN A 203 2.46 -14.25 33.50
C ASN A 203 2.85 -13.54 34.81
N GLY A 204 1.95 -13.51 35.80
CA GLY A 204 2.19 -12.90 37.12
C GLY A 204 1.95 -11.39 37.19
N ASN A 205 1.63 -10.73 36.07
CA ASN A 205 1.24 -9.32 36.01
C ASN A 205 -0.27 -9.19 35.75
N VAL A 206 -0.87 -8.14 36.29
CA VAL A 206 -2.28 -7.80 36.00
C VAL A 206 -2.33 -7.07 34.66
N GLU A 207 -2.91 -7.72 33.65
CA GLU A 207 -3.05 -7.18 32.30
C GLU A 207 -4.53 -7.06 31.91
N ASP A 208 -4.83 -6.06 31.09
CA ASP A 208 -6.16 -5.91 30.48
C ASP A 208 -6.30 -6.95 29.36
N VAL A 209 -7.41 -7.70 29.35
CA VAL A 209 -7.74 -8.74 28.38
C VAL A 209 -9.14 -8.49 27.84
N CYS A 210 -9.37 -8.72 26.55
CA CYS A 210 -10.72 -8.68 26.01
C CYS A 210 -11.58 -9.80 26.60
N ASP A 211 -12.76 -9.42 27.08
CA ASP A 211 -13.71 -10.31 27.75
C ASP A 211 -14.87 -10.67 26.82
N GLU A 212 -14.60 -11.44 25.77
CA GLU A 212 -15.61 -11.88 24.80
C GLU A 212 -15.62 -13.41 24.69
N GLN A 213 -16.81 -14.02 24.72
CA GLN A 213 -16.96 -15.47 24.63
C GLN A 213 -16.76 -15.96 23.19
N GLY A 214 -15.93 -17.00 23.01
CA GLY A 214 -15.93 -17.83 21.81
C GLY A 214 -14.93 -17.51 20.70
N GLN A 215 -13.79 -16.88 20.98
CA GLN A 215 -12.72 -16.72 19.99
C GLN A 215 -11.39 -17.30 20.47
N ASP A 216 -11.12 -18.55 20.06
CA ASP A 216 -9.79 -19.18 20.03
C ASP A 216 -8.93 -18.49 18.95
N SER A 217 -8.62 -17.21 19.16
CA SER A 217 -7.87 -16.39 18.22
C SER A 217 -6.56 -15.96 18.89
N THR A 218 -5.42 -16.20 18.23
CA THR A 218 -4.10 -15.81 18.77
C THR A 218 -3.88 -14.28 18.77
N ALA A 219 -4.75 -13.50 18.12
CA ALA A 219 -4.71 -12.04 18.08
C ALA A 219 -5.40 -11.40 19.31
N ASN A 220 -4.67 -10.52 20.02
CA ASN A 220 -5.25 -9.73 21.09
C ASN A 220 -6.02 -8.52 20.52
N LYS A 221 -7.37 -8.57 20.50
CA LYS A 221 -8.21 -7.46 19.98
C LYS A 221 -7.90 -6.08 20.58
N LEU A 222 -7.30 -5.98 21.78
CA LEU A 222 -6.88 -4.70 22.36
C LEU A 222 -5.80 -3.98 21.54
N LEU A 223 -5.06 -4.72 20.72
CA LEU A 223 -4.02 -4.21 19.85
C LEU A 223 -4.55 -3.84 18.45
N ASN A 224 -5.83 -4.13 18.15
CA ASN A 224 -6.46 -3.69 16.91
C ASN A 224 -6.75 -2.19 16.97
N ARG A 225 -6.57 -1.49 15.85
CA ARG A 225 -6.85 -0.06 15.76
C ARG A 225 -7.65 0.25 14.50
N VAL A 226 -8.62 1.13 14.66
CA VAL A 226 -9.42 1.67 13.56
C VAL A 226 -9.18 3.18 13.51
N GLY A 227 -8.93 3.70 12.31
CA GLY A 227 -8.90 5.13 12.00
C GLY A 227 -9.96 5.47 10.98
N PHE A 228 -10.38 6.73 10.96
CA PHE A 228 -11.45 7.19 10.09
C PHE A 228 -11.09 8.55 9.47
N VAL A 229 -11.11 8.63 8.15
CA VAL A 229 -10.73 9.81 7.37
C VAL A 229 -11.86 10.16 6.41
N PRO A 230 -12.80 11.01 6.86
CA PRO A 230 -13.82 11.57 5.99
C PRO A 230 -13.19 12.61 5.06
N PHE A 231 -13.58 12.60 3.79
CA PHE A 231 -13.13 13.56 2.79
C PHE A 231 -14.31 14.12 1.98
N ASN A 232 -14.17 15.35 1.53
CA ASN A 232 -14.97 15.89 0.43
C ASN A 232 -14.00 16.43 -0.63
N ILE A 233 -14.02 17.72 -0.96
CA ILE A 233 -12.97 18.37 -1.73
C ILE A 233 -11.62 18.39 -1.00
N ARG A 234 -11.63 18.37 0.35
CA ARG A 234 -10.46 18.38 1.24
C ARG A 234 -10.79 17.63 2.54
N THR A 235 -9.79 17.25 3.32
CA THR A 235 -10.02 16.75 4.68
C THR A 235 -10.17 17.91 5.67
N ARG A 236 -10.70 17.62 6.87
CA ARG A 236 -10.92 18.63 7.91
C ARG A 236 -10.10 18.32 9.16
N GLU A 237 -9.38 19.32 9.63
CA GLU A 237 -8.65 19.30 10.90
C GLU A 237 -9.33 20.23 11.89
N VAL A 238 -9.81 19.69 13.00
CA VAL A 238 -10.49 20.45 14.06
C VAL A 238 -9.44 21.03 15.01
N ILE A 239 -9.47 22.34 15.20
CA ILE A 239 -8.57 23.05 16.13
C ILE A 239 -9.27 23.28 17.45
N SER A 240 -10.54 23.65 17.40
CA SER A 240 -11.41 23.85 18.57
C SER A 240 -12.87 23.64 18.17
N SER A 241 -13.78 23.60 19.15
CA SER A 241 -15.21 23.33 18.93
C SER A 241 -15.88 24.20 17.87
N GLN A 242 -15.39 25.44 17.65
CA GLN A 242 -15.94 26.39 16.68
C GLN A 242 -15.00 26.67 15.49
N ASN A 243 -13.87 25.98 15.38
CA ASN A 243 -12.87 26.27 14.37
C ASN A 243 -12.29 25.00 13.76
N ALA A 244 -12.57 24.81 12.47
CA ALA A 244 -11.98 23.75 11.65
C ALA A 244 -11.30 24.34 10.43
N ARG A 245 -10.22 23.69 10.00
CA ARG A 245 -9.51 23.99 8.76
C ARG A 245 -9.88 22.95 7.71
N SER A 246 -10.20 23.41 6.51
CA SER A 246 -10.20 22.57 5.32
C SER A 246 -8.77 22.51 4.80
N THR A 247 -8.20 21.30 4.72
CA THR A 247 -6.76 21.09 4.50
C THR A 247 -6.49 20.22 3.28
N SER A 248 -5.51 20.62 2.49
CA SER A 248 -4.97 19.87 1.34
C SER A 248 -3.63 19.24 1.72
N GLN A 249 -3.42 17.98 1.33
CA GLN A 249 -2.16 17.26 1.55
C GLN A 249 -1.22 17.32 0.32
N LEU A 250 -1.60 18.10 -0.69
CA LEU A 250 -0.83 18.33 -1.92
C LEU A 250 0.38 19.25 -1.71
N SER A 251 1.38 19.11 -2.59
CA SER A 251 2.43 20.10 -2.80
C SER A 251 2.17 20.85 -4.10
N TYR A 252 2.55 22.12 -4.16
CA TYR A 252 2.28 22.97 -5.32
C TYR A 252 3.56 23.53 -5.93
N ARG A 253 3.55 23.63 -7.25
CA ARG A 253 4.58 24.22 -8.08
C ARG A 253 4.68 25.72 -7.85
N ASN A 254 5.91 26.23 -7.90
CA ASN A 254 6.19 27.66 -7.77
C ASN A 254 6.38 28.36 -9.13
N ASP A 255 6.57 27.61 -10.20
CA ASP A 255 6.91 28.08 -11.54
C ASP A 255 5.70 28.21 -12.49
N THR A 256 4.56 27.61 -12.15
CA THR A 256 3.34 27.64 -12.97
C THR A 256 2.85 29.08 -13.18
N HIS A 257 2.75 29.49 -14.45
CA HIS A 257 2.29 30.82 -14.86
C HIS A 257 2.98 31.97 -14.10
N ALA A 258 4.31 31.91 -13.96
CA ALA A 258 5.11 32.91 -13.23
C ALA A 258 4.91 34.35 -13.75
N ASN A 259 4.54 34.53 -15.01
CA ASN A 259 4.27 35.83 -15.62
C ASN A 259 2.93 36.47 -15.17
N ARG A 260 2.02 35.73 -14.54
CA ARG A 260 0.70 36.24 -14.13
C ARG A 260 0.73 37.01 -12.81
N SER A 261 1.62 36.63 -11.89
CA SER A 261 1.76 37.23 -10.57
C SER A 261 3.17 37.06 -10.05
N THR A 262 3.66 38.07 -9.34
CA THR A 262 4.95 38.01 -8.61
C THR A 262 4.93 37.00 -7.45
N TYR A 263 3.74 36.57 -7.01
CA TYR A 263 3.57 35.58 -5.96
C TYR A 263 3.31 34.20 -6.53
N THR A 264 3.90 33.18 -5.90
CA THR A 264 3.64 31.77 -6.20
C THR A 264 2.38 31.28 -5.50
N TYR A 265 1.88 30.10 -5.86
CA TYR A 265 0.73 29.48 -5.18
C TYR A 265 0.94 29.39 -3.66
N ASN A 266 2.15 28.98 -3.24
CA ASN A 266 2.46 28.76 -1.82
C ASN A 266 2.51 30.05 -1.00
N GLN A 267 2.71 31.19 -1.65
CA GLN A 267 2.77 32.51 -1.00
C GLN A 267 1.38 33.16 -0.84
N VAL A 268 0.35 32.62 -1.51
CA VAL A 268 -1.01 33.17 -1.42
C VAL A 268 -1.60 32.86 -0.03
N PRO A 269 -2.09 33.88 0.70
CA PRO A 269 -2.75 33.66 1.98
C PRO A 269 -4.21 33.22 1.78
N TRP A 270 -4.44 31.97 1.35
CA TRP A 270 -5.76 31.44 0.98
C TRP A 270 -6.84 31.63 2.06
N ASP A 271 -6.48 31.41 3.33
CA ASP A 271 -7.39 31.68 4.45
C ASP A 271 -7.90 33.12 4.46
N ALA A 272 -7.03 34.10 4.16
CA ALA A 272 -7.37 35.51 4.24
C ALA A 272 -8.36 35.93 3.13
N TRP A 273 -8.25 35.31 1.95
CA TRP A 273 -9.10 35.58 0.78
C TRP A 273 -10.41 34.80 0.74
N ARG A 274 -10.57 33.79 1.61
CA ARG A 274 -11.74 32.89 1.61
C ARG A 274 -13.10 33.59 1.63
N GLY A 275 -13.18 34.76 2.25
CA GLY A 275 -14.42 35.51 2.47
C GLY A 275 -14.73 36.56 1.41
N GLU A 276 -13.92 36.65 0.37
CA GLU A 276 -14.19 37.49 -0.80
C GLU A 276 -14.97 36.68 -1.84
N SER A 277 -15.84 37.33 -2.62
CA SER A 277 -16.44 36.70 -3.80
C SER A 277 -15.46 36.69 -4.98
N TRP A 278 -15.66 35.78 -5.94
CA TRP A 278 -14.85 35.78 -7.16
C TRP A 278 -14.87 37.12 -7.91
N ASN A 279 -16.01 37.82 -7.94
CA ASN A 279 -16.11 39.14 -8.58
C ASN A 279 -15.21 40.19 -7.91
N GLN A 280 -15.08 40.14 -6.57
CA GLN A 280 -14.16 41.01 -5.83
C GLN A 280 -12.70 40.66 -6.14
N VAL A 281 -12.36 39.38 -6.23
CA VAL A 281 -11.01 38.93 -6.60
C VAL A 281 -10.68 39.36 -8.04
N SER A 282 -11.57 39.08 -8.99
CA SER A 282 -11.39 39.41 -10.41
C SER A 282 -11.28 40.91 -10.65
N SER A 283 -12.14 41.72 -10.00
CA SER A 283 -12.05 43.19 -10.09
C SER A 283 -10.75 43.75 -9.49
N CYS A 284 -10.26 43.19 -8.37
CA CYS A 284 -8.98 43.55 -7.77
C CYS A 284 -7.79 43.12 -8.65
N ALA A 285 -7.84 41.93 -9.27
CA ALA A 285 -6.81 41.48 -10.20
C ALA A 285 -6.63 42.44 -11.40
N ASN A 286 -7.74 42.97 -11.92
CA ASN A 286 -7.76 43.89 -13.06
C ASN A 286 -7.36 45.32 -12.69
N ASN A 287 -7.77 45.83 -11.53
CA ASN A 287 -7.48 47.19 -11.10
C ASN A 287 -7.12 47.23 -9.61
N PRO A 288 -5.90 47.70 -9.24
CA PRO A 288 -5.48 47.76 -7.84
C PRO A 288 -6.40 48.68 -7.00
N GLY A 289 -7.06 49.66 -7.62
CA GLY A 289 -8.04 50.52 -6.96
C GLY A 289 -9.25 49.79 -6.39
N ASN A 290 -9.55 48.58 -6.88
CA ASN A 290 -10.66 47.75 -6.42
C ASN A 290 -10.25 46.77 -5.31
N CYS A 291 -8.96 46.73 -4.95
CA CYS A 291 -8.47 45.81 -3.94
C CYS A 291 -8.81 46.31 -2.54
N LYS A 292 -9.72 45.58 -1.86
CA LYS A 292 -10.07 45.86 -0.48
C LYS A 292 -9.01 45.33 0.50
N PRO A 293 -8.88 45.94 1.69
CA PRO A 293 -8.09 45.40 2.79
C PRO A 293 -8.54 44.00 3.20
N VAL A 294 -7.62 43.04 3.15
CA VAL A 294 -7.88 41.68 3.63
C VAL A 294 -8.00 41.70 5.18
N ARG A 295 -8.89 40.88 5.75
CA ARG A 295 -9.46 40.98 7.12
C ARG A 295 -8.49 41.12 8.32
N ASN A 296 -7.17 40.96 8.17
CA ASN A 296 -6.19 40.95 9.27
C ASN A 296 -5.58 42.34 9.62
N TRP A 297 -6.20 43.45 9.22
CA TRP A 297 -5.69 44.80 9.51
C TRP A 297 -6.35 45.42 10.74
N SER A 298 -5.62 46.31 11.44
CA SER A 298 -6.20 47.14 12.50
C SER A 298 -7.37 47.96 11.95
N TRP A 299 -8.42 48.14 12.77
CA TRP A 299 -9.67 48.81 12.35
C TRP A 299 -9.42 50.14 11.63
N ASN A 300 -8.56 51.00 12.19
CA ASN A 300 -8.26 52.33 11.62
C ASN A 300 -7.55 52.26 10.25
N ARG A 301 -6.64 51.30 10.07
CA ARG A 301 -5.92 51.10 8.80
C ARG A 301 -6.82 50.48 7.74
N ARG A 302 -7.69 49.56 8.17
CA ARG A 302 -8.72 48.94 7.33
C ARG A 302 -9.71 49.98 6.82
N GLN A 303 -10.17 50.89 7.68
CA GLN A 303 -11.18 51.89 7.33
C GLN A 303 -10.69 52.89 6.28
N ASN A 304 -9.47 53.43 6.43
CA ASN A 304 -8.90 54.38 5.45
C ASN A 304 -8.68 53.73 4.07
N CYS A 305 -8.12 52.53 4.01
CA CYS A 305 -7.90 51.84 2.75
C CYS A 305 -9.19 51.23 2.16
N TYR A 306 -10.24 50.99 2.97
CA TYR A 306 -11.54 50.47 2.54
C TYR A 306 -12.36 51.53 1.79
N TYR A 307 -12.27 52.81 2.20
CA TYR A 307 -12.98 53.90 1.52
C TYR A 307 -12.27 54.41 0.26
N ASN A 308 -10.92 54.31 0.19
CA ASN A 308 -10.18 54.65 -1.03
C ASN A 308 -8.80 53.98 -1.05
N ALA A 309 -8.57 53.08 -2.02
CA ALA A 309 -7.28 52.42 -2.22
C ALA A 309 -6.13 53.40 -2.53
N ARG A 310 -6.42 54.65 -2.92
CA ARG A 310 -5.40 55.71 -3.10
C ARG A 310 -4.63 56.03 -1.82
N TYR A 311 -5.19 55.74 -0.65
CA TYR A 311 -4.50 55.96 0.63
C TYR A 311 -3.46 54.87 0.95
N CYS A 312 -3.45 53.74 0.23
CA CYS A 312 -2.60 52.56 0.49
C CYS A 312 -2.11 51.92 -0.82
N PRO A 313 -1.36 52.66 -1.66
CA PRO A 313 -1.05 52.26 -3.03
C PRO A 313 -0.17 51.00 -3.11
N GLN A 314 0.78 50.81 -2.19
CA GLN A 314 1.69 49.67 -2.21
C GLN A 314 0.98 48.37 -1.81
N GLU A 315 0.08 48.44 -0.82
CA GLU A 315 -0.71 47.31 -0.36
C GLU A 315 -1.77 46.91 -1.39
N ALA A 316 -2.37 47.90 -2.06
CA ALA A 316 -3.27 47.67 -3.18
C ALA A 316 -2.57 46.93 -4.33
N LEU A 317 -1.32 47.28 -4.65
CA LEU A 317 -0.50 46.57 -5.63
C LEU A 317 -0.18 45.14 -5.18
N ASN A 318 0.18 44.91 -3.92
CA ASN A 318 0.43 43.55 -3.41
C ASN A 318 -0.84 42.69 -3.43
N ASN A 319 -1.98 43.24 -2.99
CA ASN A 319 -3.26 42.56 -3.04
C ASN A 319 -3.69 42.26 -4.47
N GLN A 320 -3.41 43.16 -5.42
CA GLN A 320 -3.63 42.89 -6.84
C GLN A 320 -2.80 41.69 -7.31
N GLN A 321 -1.53 41.56 -6.91
CA GLN A 321 -0.71 40.41 -7.30
C GLN A 321 -1.25 39.10 -6.71
N TYR A 322 -1.70 39.09 -5.45
CA TYR A 322 -2.41 37.93 -4.90
C TYR A 322 -3.69 37.61 -5.66
N ALA A 323 -4.52 38.62 -5.94
CA ALA A 323 -5.76 38.45 -6.68
C ALA A 323 -5.51 37.93 -8.10
N LYS A 324 -4.46 38.37 -8.79
CA LYS A 324 -4.04 37.82 -10.09
C LYS A 324 -3.71 36.33 -9.99
N ARG A 325 -2.96 35.91 -8.97
CA ARG A 325 -2.66 34.49 -8.76
C ARG A 325 -3.91 33.67 -8.45
N ILE A 326 -4.77 34.16 -7.56
CA ILE A 326 -6.03 33.50 -7.19
C ILE A 326 -6.95 33.36 -8.41
N ASN A 327 -7.07 34.43 -9.22
CA ASN A 327 -7.89 34.43 -10.43
C ASN A 327 -7.37 33.44 -11.49
N ASP A 328 -6.05 33.27 -11.59
CA ASP A 328 -5.43 32.29 -12.48
C ASP A 328 -5.70 30.85 -12.01
N VAL A 329 -5.66 30.58 -10.70
CA VAL A 329 -5.94 29.26 -10.12
C VAL A 329 -7.43 28.90 -10.21
N LEU A 330 -8.33 29.80 -9.79
CA LEU A 330 -9.76 29.48 -9.66
C LEU A 330 -10.53 29.62 -10.99
N SER A 331 -10.09 30.44 -11.94
CA SER A 331 -10.86 30.74 -13.16
C SER A 331 -12.34 31.13 -12.90
N ARG A 332 -13.13 31.43 -13.94
CA ARG A 332 -14.55 31.83 -13.78
C ARG A 332 -15.50 30.65 -13.53
N SER A 333 -15.06 29.44 -13.90
CA SER A 333 -15.92 28.25 -13.86
C SER A 333 -15.51 27.25 -12.78
N TYR A 334 -14.43 27.50 -12.03
CA TYR A 334 -13.75 26.47 -11.24
C TYR A 334 -13.23 26.97 -9.88
N TYR A 335 -14.14 27.29 -8.95
CA TYR A 335 -13.78 27.86 -7.64
C TYR A 335 -13.08 26.90 -6.65
N TYR A 336 -12.23 26.00 -7.14
CA TYR A 336 -11.51 25.00 -6.39
C TYR A 336 -10.04 25.39 -6.28
N PRO A 337 -9.49 25.48 -5.06
CA PRO A 337 -8.09 25.88 -4.87
C PRO A 337 -7.10 24.81 -5.36
N ASP A 338 -7.49 23.54 -5.41
CA ASP A 338 -6.65 22.45 -5.91
C ASP A 338 -6.76 22.35 -7.45
N ASP A 339 -5.88 23.07 -8.18
CA ASP A 339 -5.79 23.05 -9.65
C ASP A 339 -4.68 22.13 -10.16
N TYR A 340 -4.99 21.32 -11.18
CA TYR A 340 -4.08 20.32 -11.77
C TYR A 340 -2.72 20.90 -12.19
N ASN A 341 -2.69 22.08 -12.81
CA ASN A 341 -1.46 22.68 -13.33
C ASN A 341 -0.54 23.19 -12.22
N TYR A 342 -1.10 23.46 -11.05
CA TYR A 342 -0.38 23.93 -9.88
C TYR A 342 0.09 22.78 -8.99
N VAL A 343 -0.49 21.58 -9.08
CA VAL A 343 -0.03 20.44 -8.29
C VAL A 343 1.35 19.97 -8.76
N ASP A 344 2.26 19.83 -7.81
CA ASP A 344 3.52 19.11 -8.01
C ASP A 344 3.32 17.65 -7.61
N PHE A 345 3.02 16.78 -8.57
CA PHE A 345 2.74 15.37 -8.31
C PHE A 345 3.94 14.64 -7.68
N ASN A 346 5.15 14.89 -8.19
CA ASN A 346 6.36 14.24 -7.69
C ASN A 346 6.67 14.67 -6.26
N GLN A 347 6.61 15.97 -5.98
CA GLN A 347 6.82 16.49 -4.63
C GLN A 347 5.71 16.09 -3.66
N THR A 348 4.47 15.97 -4.15
CA THR A 348 3.34 15.48 -3.34
C THR A 348 3.59 14.03 -2.91
N VAL A 349 3.97 13.15 -3.83
CA VAL A 349 4.27 11.75 -3.54
C VAL A 349 5.50 11.62 -2.63
N SER A 350 6.58 12.38 -2.89
CA SER A 350 7.80 12.31 -2.07
C SER A 350 7.55 12.74 -0.62
N THR A 351 6.67 13.72 -0.41
CA THR A 351 6.32 14.27 0.91
C THR A 351 4.95 13.79 1.42
N MET A 352 4.37 12.72 0.87
CA MET A 352 2.98 12.34 1.18
C MET A 352 2.74 12.02 2.66
N PHE A 353 3.77 11.58 3.39
CA PHE A 353 3.71 11.28 4.83
C PHE A 353 4.00 12.48 5.74
N SER A 354 4.34 13.64 5.18
CA SER A 354 4.44 14.89 5.92
C SER A 354 3.08 15.57 5.94
N ASP A 355 2.56 15.83 7.14
CA ASP A 355 1.29 16.52 7.34
C ASP A 355 1.41 18.00 6.98
N LYS A 356 0.66 18.41 5.95
CA LYS A 356 0.67 19.78 5.39
C LYS A 356 -0.47 20.65 5.92
N SER A 357 -1.29 20.15 6.83
CA SER A 357 -2.43 20.88 7.42
C SER A 357 -2.04 22.19 8.11
N GLY A 358 -0.79 22.34 8.53
CA GLY A 358 -0.24 23.55 9.13
C GLY A 358 0.24 24.62 8.14
N LEU A 359 0.44 24.29 6.86
CA LEU A 359 0.98 25.22 5.87
C LEU A 359 -0.09 26.21 5.40
N SER A 360 0.24 27.51 5.39
CA SER A 360 -0.70 28.57 4.98
C SER A 360 -1.24 28.41 3.55
N SER A 361 -0.47 27.75 2.68
CA SER A 361 -0.82 27.41 1.30
C SER A 361 -1.86 26.28 1.20
N ASN A 362 -2.00 25.48 2.25
CA ASN A 362 -2.70 24.21 2.22
C ASN A 362 -4.01 24.24 2.99
N TYR A 363 -4.30 25.32 3.73
CA TYR A 363 -5.54 25.41 4.50
C TYR A 363 -6.29 26.73 4.30
N TYR A 364 -7.59 26.66 4.56
CA TYR A 364 -8.42 27.80 4.89
C TYR A 364 -9.41 27.39 5.99
N ARG A 365 -9.79 28.35 6.84
CA ARG A 365 -10.86 28.13 7.82
C ARG A 365 -12.20 28.03 7.10
N ILE A 366 -13.08 27.16 7.55
CA ILE A 366 -14.38 26.95 6.89
C ILE A 366 -15.40 28.06 7.16
N ASN A 367 -15.17 28.90 8.18
CA ASN A 367 -16.10 29.94 8.58
C ASN A 367 -16.06 31.13 7.61
N GLY A 368 -17.23 31.53 7.11
CA GLY A 368 -17.37 32.68 6.22
C GLY A 368 -16.68 32.49 4.87
N VAL A 369 -16.59 31.25 4.37
CA VAL A 369 -16.10 30.95 3.01
C VAL A 369 -17.16 31.39 2.00
N GLN A 370 -16.75 32.23 1.06
CA GLN A 370 -17.51 32.70 -0.10
C GLN A 370 -16.77 32.45 -1.41
N LEU A 371 -15.43 32.42 -1.37
CA LEU A 371 -14.60 32.30 -2.57
C LEU A 371 -14.58 30.90 -3.16
N PHE A 372 -14.57 29.87 -2.31
CA PHE A 372 -14.35 28.49 -2.72
C PHE A 372 -15.66 27.72 -2.85
N ALA A 373 -15.77 26.87 -3.85
CA ALA A 373 -16.88 25.94 -4.03
C ALA A 373 -16.55 24.55 -3.49
N GLY A 374 -17.59 23.73 -3.25
CA GLY A 374 -17.43 22.31 -2.92
C GLY A 374 -16.80 21.99 -1.56
N PHE A 375 -16.50 22.99 -0.73
CA PHE A 375 -15.93 22.79 0.61
C PHE A 375 -16.89 22.16 1.62
N GLY A 376 -18.19 22.12 1.29
CA GLY A 376 -19.26 21.57 2.12
C GLY A 376 -19.91 22.65 2.97
N ASP A 377 -19.96 22.43 4.28
CA ASP A 377 -20.66 23.26 5.24
C ASP A 377 -19.71 24.19 6.01
N GLN A 378 -20.18 25.35 6.47
CA GLN A 378 -19.40 26.27 7.29
C GLN A 378 -19.29 25.83 8.76
N SER A 379 -20.01 24.79 9.17
CA SER A 379 -19.94 24.20 10.50
C SER A 379 -18.69 23.35 10.71
N SER A 380 -17.99 23.59 11.83
CA SER A 380 -16.82 22.81 12.26
C SER A 380 -17.14 21.36 12.59
N THR A 381 -18.41 21.06 12.83
CA THR A 381 -18.86 19.72 13.23
C THR A 381 -19.25 18.82 12.06
N GLN A 382 -19.16 19.31 10.80
CA GLN A 382 -19.56 18.52 9.64
C GLN A 382 -18.89 17.14 9.61
N PHE A 383 -17.56 17.10 9.69
CA PHE A 383 -16.78 15.88 9.84
C PHE A 383 -15.36 16.23 10.29
N HIS A 384 -14.65 15.24 10.84
CA HIS A 384 -13.25 15.36 11.24
C HIS A 384 -12.54 14.01 11.20
N ASN A 385 -11.22 14.04 11.08
CA ASN A 385 -10.41 12.82 11.09
C ASN A 385 -10.36 12.23 12.51
N ILE A 386 -10.45 10.90 12.59
CA ILE A 386 -10.24 10.14 13.82
C ILE A 386 -8.94 9.35 13.65
N ALA A 387 -7.98 9.62 14.54
CA ALA A 387 -6.72 8.90 14.58
C ALA A 387 -6.93 7.41 14.89
N LEU A 388 -5.91 6.59 14.62
CA LEU A 388 -5.93 5.17 14.97
C LEU A 388 -6.25 4.98 16.46
N THR A 389 -7.34 4.29 16.75
CA THR A 389 -7.81 4.05 18.11
C THR A 389 -8.29 2.62 18.29
N ASN A 390 -8.08 2.08 19.50
CA ASN A 390 -8.60 0.80 19.94
C ASN A 390 -9.87 0.94 20.80
N LYS A 391 -10.41 2.17 20.95
CA LYS A 391 -11.59 2.45 21.77
C LYS A 391 -12.79 2.73 20.89
N LEU A 392 -13.82 1.90 21.02
CA LEU A 392 -15.08 2.06 20.29
C LEU A 392 -15.76 3.42 20.57
N SER A 393 -15.64 3.93 21.81
CA SER A 393 -16.20 5.22 22.20
C SER A 393 -15.68 6.41 21.39
N ASN A 394 -14.45 6.34 20.87
CA ASN A 394 -13.89 7.38 20.02
C ASN A 394 -14.54 7.40 18.63
N LEU A 395 -15.05 6.25 18.16
CA LEU A 395 -15.74 6.12 16.88
C LEU A 395 -17.19 6.61 16.93
N ASN A 396 -17.78 6.78 18.13
CA ASN A 396 -19.10 7.40 18.28
C ASN A 396 -19.17 8.81 17.67
N ALA A 397 -18.03 9.49 17.53
CA ALA A 397 -17.90 10.79 16.86
C ALA A 397 -18.31 10.76 15.38
N ILE A 398 -18.32 9.57 14.73
CA ILE A 398 -18.70 9.39 13.32
C ILE A 398 -20.21 9.62 13.11
N SER A 399 -21.04 9.18 14.07
CA SER A 399 -22.50 9.22 13.98
C SER A 399 -23.07 10.60 13.61
N PRO A 400 -22.72 11.70 14.33
CA PRO A 400 -23.25 13.03 14.06
C PRO A 400 -22.65 13.72 12.82
N MET A 401 -21.60 13.18 12.19
CA MET A 401 -21.00 13.80 11.00
C MET A 401 -21.98 13.78 9.82
N TRP A 402 -21.86 14.63 8.80
CA TRP A 402 -22.74 14.58 7.63
C TRP A 402 -22.04 14.94 6.33
N ALA A 403 -22.60 14.45 5.22
CA ALA A 403 -22.02 14.63 3.91
C ALA A 403 -22.44 15.98 3.30
N ASN A 404 -21.48 16.73 2.75
CA ASN A 404 -21.69 17.95 1.98
C ASN A 404 -20.39 18.33 1.26
N GLY A 405 -20.51 18.96 0.09
CA GLY A 405 -19.39 19.43 -0.72
C GLY A 405 -19.20 18.60 -1.98
N SER A 406 -18.03 18.75 -2.60
CA SER A 406 -17.65 17.99 -3.80
C SER A 406 -16.69 16.84 -3.42
N THR A 407 -16.17 16.10 -4.39
CA THR A 407 -15.50 14.81 -4.17
C THR A 407 -14.05 14.87 -4.62
N ALA A 408 -13.11 14.61 -3.71
CA ALA A 408 -11.67 14.54 -4.00
C ALA A 408 -11.03 13.39 -3.20
N ALA A 409 -11.18 12.16 -3.71
CA ALA A 409 -10.72 10.95 -3.05
C ALA A 409 -9.21 10.98 -2.73
N PHE A 410 -8.39 11.63 -3.56
CA PHE A 410 -6.95 11.76 -3.32
C PHE A 410 -6.61 12.43 -1.99
N GLN A 411 -7.42 13.40 -1.51
CA GLN A 411 -7.18 14.04 -0.22
C GLN A 411 -7.39 13.05 0.93
N GLY A 412 -8.45 12.25 0.83
CA GLY A 412 -8.75 11.18 1.76
C GLY A 412 -7.65 10.11 1.75
N ILE A 413 -7.18 9.69 0.57
CA ILE A 413 -6.12 8.67 0.43
C ILE A 413 -4.81 9.16 1.05
N LEU A 414 -4.38 10.39 0.73
CA LEU A 414 -3.16 10.98 1.28
C LEU A 414 -3.23 11.07 2.81
N ARG A 415 -4.34 11.59 3.35
CA ARG A 415 -4.51 11.72 4.81
C ARG A 415 -4.70 10.37 5.51
N GLY A 416 -5.39 9.43 4.88
CA GLY A 416 -5.57 8.08 5.36
C GLY A 416 -4.26 7.32 5.47
N ALA A 417 -3.39 7.43 4.46
CA ALA A 417 -2.04 6.87 4.51
C ALA A 417 -1.20 7.50 5.64
N GLN A 418 -1.29 8.81 5.86
CA GLN A 418 -0.63 9.48 6.98
C GLN A 418 -1.10 8.93 8.34
N ILE A 419 -2.41 8.83 8.56
CA ILE A 419 -2.97 8.30 9.81
C ILE A 419 -2.60 6.84 10.01
N LEU A 420 -2.59 6.03 8.96
CA LEU A 420 -2.16 4.62 9.06
C LEU A 420 -0.66 4.51 9.41
N LYS A 421 0.18 5.39 8.84
CA LYS A 421 1.62 5.44 9.15
C LYS A 421 1.91 5.88 10.59
N GLN A 422 1.06 6.70 11.20
CA GLN A 422 1.18 7.05 12.63
C GLN A 422 1.06 5.82 13.54
N GLY A 423 0.53 4.70 13.03
CA GLY A 423 0.50 3.43 13.74
C GLY A 423 1.87 2.79 13.95
N ASP A 424 2.88 3.18 13.18
CA ASP A 424 4.26 2.71 13.30
C ASP A 424 4.87 3.22 14.61
N PRO A 425 5.32 2.32 15.52
CA PRO A 425 5.89 2.74 16.79
C PRO A 425 7.21 3.52 16.64
N ASN A 426 7.86 3.48 15.46
CA ASN A 426 9.18 4.09 15.21
C ASN A 426 10.19 3.75 16.32
N SER A 427 10.13 2.52 16.83
CA SER A 427 10.93 2.11 17.98
C SER A 427 12.23 1.46 17.53
N SER A 428 13.32 1.73 18.24
CA SER A 428 14.58 0.99 18.08
C SER A 428 14.49 -0.44 18.63
N ASP A 429 13.42 -0.76 19.36
CA ASP A 429 13.11 -2.08 19.88
C ASP A 429 12.66 -3.01 18.74
N GLN A 430 13.47 -4.03 18.46
CA GLN A 430 13.24 -4.97 17.38
C GLN A 430 11.94 -5.75 17.57
N ASP A 431 11.56 -6.08 18.81
CA ASP A 431 10.35 -6.88 19.08
C ASP A 431 9.09 -6.05 18.82
N LYS A 432 9.10 -4.77 19.22
CA LYS A 432 8.00 -3.85 18.92
C LYS A 432 7.87 -3.58 17.42
N GLN A 433 8.98 -3.43 16.73
CA GLN A 433 8.96 -3.21 15.28
C GLN A 433 8.53 -4.48 14.52
N GLN A 434 8.95 -5.66 14.96
CA GLN A 434 8.50 -6.93 14.40
C GLN A 434 7.02 -7.17 14.66
N ALA A 435 6.52 -6.85 15.86
CA ALA A 435 5.10 -6.90 16.17
C ALA A 435 4.29 -5.99 15.25
N TYR A 436 4.73 -4.75 15.02
CA TYR A 436 4.11 -3.86 14.03
C TYR A 436 4.21 -4.41 12.60
N THR A 437 5.34 -5.00 12.22
CA THR A 437 5.54 -5.57 10.87
C THR A 437 4.56 -6.71 10.61
N LYS A 438 4.27 -7.54 11.61
CA LYS A 438 3.30 -8.63 11.55
C LYS A 438 1.84 -8.16 11.53
N LYS A 439 1.55 -6.93 11.97
CA LYS A 439 0.19 -6.39 11.90
C LYS A 439 -0.27 -6.24 10.46
N ILE A 440 -1.52 -6.63 10.23
CA ILE A 440 -2.26 -6.37 8.99
C ILE A 440 -2.52 -4.85 8.94
N LYS A 441 -2.16 -4.19 7.84
CA LYS A 441 -2.43 -2.76 7.64
C LYS A 441 -3.33 -2.58 6.42
N MET A 442 -4.45 -1.91 6.61
CA MET A 442 -5.45 -1.73 5.56
C MET A 442 -5.83 -0.27 5.38
N LEU A 443 -5.92 0.15 4.13
CA LEU A 443 -6.55 1.39 3.70
C LEU A 443 -7.77 1.04 2.87
N LEU A 444 -8.97 1.23 3.42
CA LEU A 444 -10.23 0.95 2.73
C LEU A 444 -10.86 2.25 2.27
N ILE A 445 -10.95 2.44 0.95
CA ILE A 445 -11.47 3.64 0.31
C ILE A 445 -12.93 3.39 -0.07
N LEU A 446 -13.83 4.22 0.44
CA LEU A 446 -15.29 4.11 0.29
C LEU A 446 -15.80 5.38 -0.40
N SER A 447 -16.27 5.27 -1.65
CA SER A 447 -16.72 6.45 -2.42
C SER A 447 -17.92 6.15 -3.32
N ASP A 448 -18.78 7.15 -3.53
CA ASP A 448 -20.03 7.03 -4.28
C ASP A 448 -20.08 7.80 -5.59
N GLY A 449 -18.94 8.35 -6.02
CA GLY A 449 -18.91 9.22 -7.18
C GLY A 449 -17.51 9.46 -7.71
N GLN A 450 -17.48 9.96 -8.95
CA GLN A 450 -16.26 10.47 -9.56
C GLN A 450 -15.83 11.76 -8.85
N GLU A 451 -14.54 12.06 -8.93
CA GLU A 451 -14.00 13.35 -8.51
C GLU A 451 -14.82 14.50 -9.10
N SER A 452 -15.22 15.41 -8.22
CA SER A 452 -15.95 16.62 -8.56
C SER A 452 -15.19 17.76 -7.89
N PRO A 453 -14.51 18.62 -8.66
CA PRO A 453 -14.36 18.55 -10.11
C PRO A 453 -13.53 17.35 -10.59
N ASN A 454 -13.81 16.86 -11.80
CA ASN A 454 -12.93 15.91 -12.45
C ASN A 454 -11.70 16.63 -13.00
N ASN A 455 -10.74 16.89 -12.12
CA ASN A 455 -9.50 17.63 -12.42
C ASN A 455 -8.32 16.71 -12.77
N GLY A 456 -8.50 15.38 -12.73
CA GLY A 456 -7.45 14.41 -13.05
C GLY A 456 -6.31 14.32 -12.02
N ILE A 457 -6.45 14.96 -10.84
CA ILE A 457 -5.39 14.99 -9.82
C ILE A 457 -5.13 13.59 -9.25
N LEU A 458 -6.17 12.79 -8.93
CA LEU A 458 -5.97 11.42 -8.46
C LEU A 458 -5.17 10.60 -9.46
N ARG A 459 -5.55 10.64 -10.74
CA ARG A 459 -4.80 9.95 -11.80
C ARG A 459 -3.36 10.44 -11.90
N GLY A 460 -3.13 11.75 -11.81
CA GLY A 460 -1.78 12.33 -11.81
C GLY A 460 -0.93 11.83 -10.64
N LEU A 461 -1.49 11.72 -9.44
CA LEU A 461 -0.80 11.20 -8.25
C LEU A 461 -0.51 9.70 -8.34
N VAL A 462 -1.47 8.92 -8.83
CA VAL A 462 -1.31 7.47 -9.01
C VAL A 462 -0.23 7.18 -10.06
N ASN A 463 -0.26 7.89 -11.19
CA ASN A 463 0.79 7.83 -12.21
C ASN A 463 2.17 8.23 -11.68
N ALA A 464 2.24 9.19 -10.76
CA ALA A 464 3.47 9.58 -10.06
C ALA A 464 3.90 8.58 -8.97
N GLY A 465 3.17 7.48 -8.78
CA GLY A 465 3.53 6.39 -7.88
C GLY A 465 3.03 6.54 -6.43
N MET A 466 1.96 7.30 -6.19
CA MET A 466 1.38 7.49 -4.84
C MET A 466 1.14 6.18 -4.09
N CYS A 467 0.48 5.20 -4.72
CA CYS A 467 0.10 3.95 -4.06
C CYS A 467 1.32 3.03 -3.86
N ASN A 468 2.28 3.06 -4.78
CA ASN A 468 3.57 2.36 -4.64
C ASN A 468 4.39 2.94 -3.49
N LYS A 469 4.45 4.27 -3.37
CA LYS A 469 5.11 4.95 -2.25
C LYS A 469 4.44 4.61 -0.91
N ALA A 470 3.12 4.50 -0.89
CA ALA A 470 2.38 4.09 0.31
C ALA A 470 2.78 2.69 0.79
N ARG A 471 2.81 1.71 -0.13
CA ARG A 471 3.23 0.32 0.17
C ARG A 471 4.70 0.23 0.59
N GLN A 472 5.58 1.05 0.02
CA GLN A 472 6.99 1.10 0.43
C GLN A 472 7.18 1.62 1.86
N GLN A 473 6.35 2.57 2.30
CA GLN A 473 6.49 3.20 3.63
C GLN A 473 5.66 2.47 4.71
N ILE A 474 4.65 1.72 4.32
CA ILE A 474 3.81 0.89 5.18
C ILE A 474 3.94 -0.56 4.69
N PRO A 475 4.91 -1.34 5.22
CA PRO A 475 5.12 -2.71 4.78
C PRO A 475 3.89 -3.58 5.02
N GLY A 476 3.47 -4.31 3.98
CA GLY A 476 2.27 -5.16 4.00
C GLY A 476 0.94 -4.39 3.87
N LEU A 477 0.97 -3.14 3.39
CA LEU A 477 -0.25 -2.35 3.17
C LEU A 477 -1.15 -2.99 2.10
N TYR A 478 -2.37 -3.33 2.52
CA TYR A 478 -3.48 -3.65 1.64
C TYR A 478 -4.31 -2.40 1.36
N ILE A 479 -4.66 -2.17 0.09
CA ILE A 479 -5.53 -1.07 -0.32
C ILE A 479 -6.74 -1.70 -1.02
N GLY A 480 -7.93 -1.48 -0.47
CA GLY A 480 -9.20 -1.92 -1.06
C GLY A 480 -10.07 -0.72 -1.39
N VAL A 481 -10.86 -0.82 -2.47
CA VAL A 481 -11.77 0.25 -2.91
C VAL A 481 -13.19 -0.30 -3.00
N ILE A 482 -14.15 0.43 -2.44
CA ILE A 482 -15.56 0.10 -2.51
C ILE A 482 -16.33 1.26 -3.15
N GLY A 483 -16.97 0.97 -4.28
CA GLY A 483 -17.87 1.89 -5.00
C GLY A 483 -19.30 1.78 -4.49
N ILE A 484 -19.85 2.85 -3.89
CA ILE A 484 -21.19 2.88 -3.30
C ILE A 484 -22.21 3.38 -4.34
N ASN A 485 -22.92 2.45 -5.00
CA ASN A 485 -23.75 2.76 -6.17
C ASN A 485 -22.96 3.55 -7.24
N PHE A 486 -21.70 3.17 -7.41
CA PHE A 486 -20.74 3.81 -8.29
C PHE A 486 -19.79 2.75 -8.84
N GLN A 487 -19.44 2.85 -10.11
CA GLN A 487 -18.52 1.94 -10.78
C GLN A 487 -17.08 2.38 -10.52
N ALA A 488 -16.60 2.19 -9.28
CA ALA A 488 -15.20 2.43 -8.93
C ALA A 488 -14.28 1.50 -9.74
N SER A 489 -14.77 0.30 -10.06
CA SER A 489 -14.09 -0.68 -10.91
C SER A 489 -13.75 -0.17 -12.31
N GLN A 490 -14.36 0.91 -12.80
CA GLN A 490 -14.10 1.50 -14.12
C GLN A 490 -13.21 2.74 -14.08
N GLN A 491 -12.80 3.18 -12.89
CA GLN A 491 -11.96 4.37 -12.74
C GLN A 491 -10.48 3.99 -12.71
N SER A 492 -9.75 4.38 -13.76
CA SER A 492 -8.30 4.14 -13.87
C SER A 492 -7.50 4.54 -12.61
N GLY A 493 -7.85 5.68 -11.97
CA GLY A 493 -7.18 6.12 -10.74
C GLY A 493 -7.31 5.14 -9.56
N PHE A 494 -8.40 4.38 -9.47
CA PHE A 494 -8.56 3.36 -8.43
C PHE A 494 -7.95 2.01 -8.86
N GLN A 495 -8.12 1.62 -10.12
CA GLN A 495 -7.53 0.40 -10.70
C GLN A 495 -6.01 0.35 -10.51
N ASP A 496 -5.33 1.44 -10.84
CA ASP A 496 -3.85 1.51 -10.76
C ASP A 496 -3.34 1.64 -9.30
N CYS A 497 -4.24 1.84 -8.34
CA CYS A 497 -3.88 1.97 -6.93
C CYS A 497 -3.95 0.65 -6.16
N VAL A 498 -4.78 -0.31 -6.57
CA VAL A 498 -4.91 -1.63 -5.93
C VAL A 498 -3.94 -2.67 -6.51
N VAL A 499 -3.86 -3.88 -5.94
CA VAL A 499 -2.97 -4.94 -6.45
C VAL A 499 -3.67 -5.73 -7.54
N ASP A 500 -4.91 -6.19 -7.28
CA ASP A 500 -5.75 -6.87 -8.25
C ASP A 500 -7.07 -6.11 -8.43
N PRO A 501 -7.24 -5.35 -9.54
CA PRO A 501 -8.46 -4.60 -9.82
C PRO A 501 -9.75 -5.44 -9.85
N ASN A 502 -9.67 -6.73 -10.18
CA ASN A 502 -10.86 -7.59 -10.26
C ASN A 502 -11.33 -8.06 -8.88
N GLU A 503 -10.43 -7.99 -7.90
CA GLU A 503 -10.63 -8.59 -6.58
C GLU A 503 -10.64 -7.59 -5.43
N ASP A 504 -9.90 -6.49 -5.57
CA ASP A 504 -9.68 -5.45 -4.55
C ASP A 504 -10.56 -4.21 -4.77
N ILE A 505 -11.28 -4.15 -5.90
CA ILE A 505 -12.30 -3.13 -6.18
C ILE A 505 -13.66 -3.80 -6.25
N ILE A 506 -14.57 -3.34 -5.41
CA ILE A 506 -15.91 -3.93 -5.31
C ILE A 506 -16.96 -2.82 -5.39
N ASP A 507 -17.86 -2.93 -6.36
CA ASP A 507 -19.00 -2.03 -6.45
C ASP A 507 -20.18 -2.67 -5.71
N VAL A 508 -20.85 -1.87 -4.86
CA VAL A 508 -21.95 -2.33 -4.01
C VAL A 508 -23.20 -1.51 -4.26
N SER A 509 -24.35 -2.15 -4.10
CA SER A 509 -25.67 -1.58 -4.43
C SER A 509 -26.56 -1.34 -3.20
N ASN A 510 -26.22 -1.95 -2.06
CA ASN A 510 -27.00 -1.89 -0.81
C ASN A 510 -26.12 -2.11 0.43
N LEU A 511 -26.70 -1.89 1.63
CA LEU A 511 -26.01 -1.98 2.92
C LEU A 511 -25.51 -3.39 3.25
N ASP A 512 -26.33 -4.43 3.07
CA ASP A 512 -25.94 -5.80 3.42
C ASP A 512 -24.76 -6.26 2.56
N GLU A 513 -24.79 -5.90 1.28
CA GLU A 513 -23.68 -6.09 0.36
C GLU A 513 -22.45 -5.29 0.82
N LEU A 514 -22.60 -4.02 1.19
CA LEU A 514 -21.49 -3.20 1.70
C LEU A 514 -20.79 -3.85 2.90
N ILE A 515 -21.53 -4.29 3.91
CA ILE A 515 -20.97 -4.95 5.10
C ILE A 515 -20.23 -6.23 4.70
N LYS A 516 -20.90 -7.11 3.94
CA LYS A 516 -20.32 -8.38 3.48
C LYS A 516 -19.05 -8.16 2.67
N LYS A 517 -19.01 -7.14 1.81
CA LYS A 517 -17.87 -6.84 0.96
C LYS A 517 -16.72 -6.20 1.71
N ILE A 518 -16.98 -5.38 2.72
CA ILE A 518 -15.94 -4.92 3.66
C ILE A 518 -15.31 -6.13 4.35
N GLU A 519 -16.11 -7.07 4.86
CA GLU A 519 -15.59 -8.30 5.50
C GLU A 519 -14.78 -9.16 4.53
N GLU A 520 -15.24 -9.31 3.28
CA GLU A 520 -14.50 -10.03 2.24
C GLU A 520 -13.13 -9.37 1.97
N LEU A 521 -13.07 -8.04 1.86
CA LEU A 521 -11.81 -7.30 1.65
C LEU A 521 -10.88 -7.41 2.86
N ILE A 522 -11.43 -7.33 4.07
CA ILE A 522 -10.62 -7.49 5.28
C ILE A 522 -10.04 -8.91 5.35
N ARG A 523 -10.83 -9.93 5.03
CA ARG A 523 -10.35 -11.31 4.92
C ARG A 523 -9.32 -11.47 3.80
N LYS A 524 -9.47 -10.78 2.66
CA LYS A 524 -8.50 -10.85 1.56
C LYS A 524 -7.17 -10.19 1.91
N GLY A 525 -7.20 -8.97 2.44
CA GLY A 525 -5.97 -8.29 2.82
C GLY A 525 -5.29 -8.88 4.07
N SER A 526 -5.96 -9.78 4.82
CA SER A 526 -5.27 -10.61 5.81
C SER A 526 -4.52 -11.80 5.17
N LYS A 527 -4.89 -12.21 3.94
CA LYS A 527 -4.19 -13.29 3.20
C LYS A 527 -2.79 -12.91 2.76
N THR A 528 -2.49 -11.63 2.54
CA THR A 528 -1.14 -11.18 2.15
C THR A 528 -0.13 -11.46 3.26
N SER A 529 -0.55 -11.42 4.53
CA SER A 529 0.24 -11.78 5.71
C SER A 529 -0.03 -13.23 6.14
N GLY A 530 0.44 -14.21 5.37
CA GLY A 530 0.27 -15.64 5.69
C GLY A 530 1.56 -16.30 6.16
N ILE A 531 1.45 -17.39 6.92
CA ILE A 531 2.61 -18.24 7.23
C ILE A 531 2.89 -19.11 6.01
N THR A 532 4.07 -18.97 5.45
CA THR A 532 4.54 -19.83 4.36
C THR A 532 5.30 -21.01 4.93
N LYS A 533 4.95 -22.22 4.52
CA LYS A 533 5.63 -23.46 4.90
C LYS A 533 6.09 -24.19 3.64
N LEU A 534 7.32 -24.66 3.67
CA LEU A 534 7.87 -25.58 2.68
C LEU A 534 7.32 -26.99 2.93
N TYR A 535 7.13 -27.79 1.88
CA TYR A 535 6.61 -29.16 1.96
C TYR A 535 7.38 -30.13 1.07
#